data_AF-A0A401SPI3-F1
#
_entry.id   AF-A0A401SPI3-F1
#
_cell.length_a   1.000
_cell.length_b   1.000
_cell.length_c   1.000
_cell.angle_alpha   90.00
_cell.angle_beta   90.00
_cell.angle_gamma   90.00
#
_symmetry.space_group_name_H-M   'P 1'
#
loop_
_entity.id
_entity.type
_entity.pdbx_description
1 polymer ?
#
loop_
_entity_poly.entity_id
_entity_poly.type
_entity_poly.pdbx_seq_one_letter_code
_entity_poly.pdbx_strand_id
1 'polypeptide(L)'
;MTLFLIFILLAVVPTWKSHEMVCTPRAKGNLPNLSEDGDIILGGIFSAHLDVIYDAPSFAVSPSDTYCESFDIASFRLMQTMIFAIEEINRSKTLLPNISLGYEIYDDCSISARAAKAALALVNGEQELIEYPECKGSSNVAAILGCETSTSSIAAARTVGTFGIPMVSRLVLDYIFATPLES
;
A
#
# COMPACT_ATOMS: atom_id res chain seq x y z
N MET A 1 17.83 51.55 -29.36
CA MET A 1 17.37 50.32 -30.04
C MET A 1 17.66 49.05 -29.23
N THR A 2 18.85 48.89 -28.65
CA THR A 2 19.23 47.72 -27.84
C THR A 2 18.35 47.49 -26.59
N LEU A 3 18.02 48.56 -25.85
CA LEU A 3 17.11 48.46 -24.69
C LEU A 3 15.69 48.03 -25.06
N PHE A 4 15.21 48.45 -26.23
CA PHE A 4 13.87 48.09 -26.72
C PHE A 4 13.80 46.61 -27.12
N LEU A 5 14.87 46.08 -27.70
CA LEU A 5 15.01 44.65 -28.00
C LEU A 5 15.08 43.78 -26.73
N ILE A 6 15.76 44.24 -25.68
CA ILE A 6 15.80 43.54 -24.38
C ILE A 6 14.42 43.51 -23.74
N PHE A 7 13.67 44.61 -23.81
CA PHE A 7 12.31 44.67 -23.25
C PHE A 7 11.34 43.75 -24.00
N ILE A 8 11.46 43.67 -25.33
CA ILE A 8 10.71 42.70 -26.14
C ILE A 8 11.13 41.27 -25.79
N LEU A 9 12.42 40.98 -25.64
CA LEU A 9 12.87 39.64 -25.24
C LEU A 9 12.31 39.24 -23.87
N LEU A 10 12.33 40.13 -22.88
CA LEU A 10 11.77 39.85 -21.54
C LEU A 10 10.24 39.75 -21.55
N ALA A 11 9.55 40.48 -22.42
CA ALA A 11 8.09 40.41 -22.57
C ALA A 11 7.61 39.21 -23.42
N VAL A 12 8.48 38.68 -24.29
CA VAL A 12 8.21 37.55 -25.19
C VAL A 12 8.82 36.25 -24.66
N VAL A 13 9.56 36.26 -23.55
CA VAL A 13 9.74 35.04 -22.76
C VAL A 13 8.43 34.83 -22.01
N PRO A 14 7.52 33.96 -22.48
CA PRO A 14 6.40 33.58 -21.64
C PRO A 14 7.02 33.00 -20.37
N THR A 15 6.68 33.56 -19.21
CA THR A 15 6.99 32.94 -17.93
C THR A 15 6.18 31.66 -17.89
N TRP A 16 6.73 30.58 -18.45
CA TRP A 16 6.19 29.24 -18.32
C TRP A 16 6.35 28.93 -16.84
N LYS A 17 5.31 29.26 -16.08
CA LYS A 17 5.13 28.69 -14.75
C LYS A 17 4.97 27.21 -15.03
N SER A 18 6.04 26.44 -14.88
CA SER A 18 5.93 24.98 -14.86
C SER A 18 4.89 24.68 -13.80
N HIS A 19 3.80 24.03 -14.20
CA HIS A 19 2.84 23.51 -13.23
C HIS A 19 3.68 22.60 -12.32
N GLU A 20 3.80 22.91 -11.03
CA GLU A 20 4.37 21.98 -10.06
C GLU A 20 3.51 20.72 -10.15
N MET A 21 4.03 19.69 -10.80
CA MET A 21 3.34 18.41 -10.87
C MET A 21 3.44 17.80 -9.48
N VAL A 22 2.31 17.51 -8.87
CA VAL A 22 2.25 16.89 -7.55
C VAL A 22 1.72 15.48 -7.72
N CYS A 23 2.44 14.51 -7.17
CA CYS A 23 2.02 13.12 -7.16
C CYS A 23 1.15 12.85 -5.93
N THR A 24 -0.10 12.45 -6.17
CA THR A 24 -1.05 12.03 -5.12
C THR A 24 -1.06 10.50 -5.04
N PRO A 25 -0.75 9.90 -3.87
CA PRO A 25 -0.88 8.46 -3.68
C PRO A 25 -2.30 7.97 -3.96
N ARG A 26 -2.43 6.78 -4.56
CA ARG A 26 -3.73 6.13 -4.75
C ARG A 26 -4.01 5.16 -3.61
N ALA A 27 -5.28 4.80 -3.41
CA ALA A 27 -5.71 3.80 -2.43
C ALA A 27 -5.50 4.12 -0.93
N LYS A 28 -4.87 5.24 -0.57
CA LYS A 28 -4.72 5.69 0.81
C LYS A 28 -6.06 6.20 1.38
N GLY A 29 -6.46 5.71 2.56
CA GLY A 29 -7.57 6.28 3.36
C GLY A 29 -8.94 5.59 3.29
N ASN A 30 -9.12 4.53 2.48
CA ASN A 30 -10.44 3.91 2.27
C ASN A 30 -10.48 2.41 2.59
N LEU A 31 -9.59 1.94 3.44
CA LEU A 31 -9.59 0.56 3.94
C LEU A 31 -9.39 0.60 5.46
N PRO A 32 -10.15 -0.20 6.23
CA PRO A 32 -9.85 -0.40 7.64
C PRO A 32 -8.43 -0.90 7.78
N ASN A 33 -7.63 -0.20 8.59
CA ASN A 33 -6.26 -0.60 8.87
C ASN A 33 -5.99 -0.63 10.38
N LEU A 34 -4.98 -1.42 10.74
CA LEU A 34 -4.37 -1.43 12.05
C LEU A 34 -2.87 -1.18 11.85
N SER A 35 -2.32 -0.20 12.56
CA SER A 35 -0.93 0.22 12.37
C SER A 35 -0.21 0.48 13.68
N GLU A 36 1.08 0.19 13.68
CA GLU A 36 2.03 0.55 14.73
C GLU A 36 3.36 0.90 14.09
N ASP A 37 3.97 2.01 14.53
CA ASP A 37 5.24 2.49 13.99
C ASP A 37 6.41 1.59 14.40
N GLY A 38 7.48 1.63 13.61
CA GLY A 38 8.75 0.99 13.91
C GLY A 38 9.81 1.39 12.90
N ASP A 39 11.06 1.02 13.15
CA ASP A 39 12.18 1.28 12.24
C ASP A 39 11.99 0.54 10.90
N ILE A 40 11.32 -0.62 10.93
CA ILE A 40 10.95 -1.40 9.75
C ILE A 40 9.47 -1.78 9.86
N ILE A 41 8.69 -1.53 8.80
CA ILE A 41 7.28 -1.89 8.77
C ILE A 41 7.10 -3.24 8.07
N LEU A 42 6.32 -4.14 8.67
CA LEU A 42 5.81 -5.34 8.01
C LEU A 42 4.35 -5.12 7.60
N GLY A 43 4.06 -5.27 6.32
CA GLY A 43 2.71 -5.18 5.78
C GLY A 43 1.92 -6.47 6.03
N GLY A 44 0.61 -6.34 6.27
CA GLY A 44 -0.31 -7.46 6.41
C GLY A 44 -1.56 -7.28 5.58
N ILE A 45 -2.02 -8.34 4.92
CA ILE A 45 -3.32 -8.38 4.23
C ILE A 45 -4.05 -9.64 4.69
N PHE A 46 -5.11 -9.46 5.47
CA PHE A 46 -5.90 -10.53 6.10
C PHE A 46 -7.39 -10.37 5.78
N SER A 47 -8.15 -11.45 5.93
CA SER A 47 -9.61 -11.45 5.69
C SER A 47 -10.35 -11.48 7.03
N ALA A 48 -10.24 -10.41 7.82
CA ALA A 48 -10.91 -10.35 9.13
C ALA A 48 -12.44 -10.44 9.00
N HIS A 49 -12.93 -10.00 7.84
CA HIS A 49 -14.29 -10.15 7.36
C HIS A 49 -14.30 -11.02 6.10
N LEU A 50 -15.42 -11.70 5.85
CA LEU A 50 -15.55 -12.60 4.69
C LEU A 50 -16.50 -12.08 3.62
N ASP A 51 -17.18 -10.96 3.86
CA ASP A 51 -18.11 -10.37 2.91
C ASP A 51 -18.09 -8.83 2.96
N VAL A 52 -18.70 -8.22 1.95
CA VAL A 52 -18.79 -6.77 1.78
C VAL A 52 -20.22 -6.38 1.42
N ILE A 53 -20.74 -5.38 2.11
CA ILE A 53 -22.02 -4.78 1.77
C ILE A 53 -21.80 -3.84 0.59
N TYR A 54 -22.43 -4.17 -0.54
CA TYR A 54 -22.45 -3.32 -1.74
C TYR A 54 -23.79 -2.60 -1.87
N ASP A 55 -23.73 -1.28 -2.00
CA ASP A 55 -24.84 -0.54 -2.59
C ASP A 55 -24.85 -0.77 -4.10
N ALA A 56 -26.04 -0.98 -4.67
CA ALA A 56 -26.18 -1.10 -6.12
C ALA A 56 -25.67 0.19 -6.79
N PRO A 57 -24.61 0.14 -7.62
CA PRO A 57 -24.02 1.36 -8.17
C PRO A 57 -24.98 1.98 -9.18
N SER A 58 -25.33 3.24 -8.97
CA SER A 58 -26.07 4.04 -9.95
C SER A 58 -25.21 4.47 -11.14
N PHE A 59 -23.88 4.36 -11.01
CA PHE A 59 -22.85 4.86 -11.94
C PHE A 59 -22.97 6.35 -12.32
N ALA A 60 -23.85 7.09 -11.63
CA ALA A 60 -24.06 8.52 -11.83
C ALA A 60 -23.22 9.37 -10.86
N VAL A 61 -22.79 8.78 -9.75
CA VAL A 61 -21.97 9.40 -8.71
C VAL A 61 -20.84 8.44 -8.33
N SER A 62 -19.76 8.98 -7.75
CA SER A 62 -18.71 8.14 -7.17
C SER A 62 -19.32 7.21 -6.12
N PRO A 63 -18.95 5.91 -6.12
CA PRO A 63 -19.45 4.96 -5.14
C PRO A 63 -19.04 5.37 -3.72
N SER A 64 -19.94 5.12 -2.76
CA SER A 64 -19.69 5.24 -1.33
C SER A 64 -18.62 4.25 -0.87
N ASP A 65 -18.04 4.52 0.30
CA ASP A 65 -17.17 3.53 0.95
C ASP A 65 -17.97 2.27 1.27
N THR A 66 -17.44 1.13 0.84
CA THR A 66 -18.02 -0.19 1.10
C THR A 66 -17.61 -0.67 2.50
N TYR A 67 -18.54 -1.29 3.22
CA TYR A 67 -18.29 -1.82 4.57
C TYR A 67 -18.12 -3.34 4.53
N CYS A 68 -17.24 -3.85 5.38
CA CYS A 68 -17.03 -5.29 5.49
C CYS A 68 -17.92 -5.87 6.59
N GLU A 69 -18.42 -7.08 6.35
CA GLU A 69 -19.30 -7.79 7.27
C GLU A 69 -18.90 -9.26 7.39
N SER A 70 -19.59 -10.02 8.23
CA SER A 70 -19.27 -11.42 8.51
C SER A 70 -17.85 -11.58 9.09
N PHE A 71 -17.66 -11.06 10.31
CA PHE A 71 -16.40 -11.17 11.05
C PHE A 71 -16.00 -12.64 11.27
N ASP A 72 -14.79 -12.99 10.86
CA ASP A 72 -14.24 -14.33 11.02
C ASP A 72 -13.16 -14.36 12.10
N ILE A 73 -13.44 -15.13 13.15
CA ILE A 73 -12.56 -15.24 14.31
C ILE A 73 -11.25 -15.97 13.96
N ALA A 74 -11.27 -16.91 13.01
CA ALA A 74 -10.08 -17.69 12.66
C ALA A 74 -9.08 -16.83 11.88
N SER A 75 -9.55 -16.08 10.89
CA SER A 75 -8.78 -15.10 10.12
C SER A 75 -8.27 -13.96 11.00
N PHE A 76 -9.10 -13.45 11.91
CA PHE A 76 -8.65 -12.46 12.90
C PHE A 76 -7.55 -12.99 13.82
N ARG A 77 -7.60 -14.26 14.23
CA ARG A 77 -6.50 -14.89 15.01
C ARG A 77 -5.20 -14.96 14.22
N LEU A 78 -5.25 -15.17 12.90
CA LEU A 78 -4.04 -15.15 12.06
C LEU A 78 -3.42 -13.76 12.03
N MET A 79 -4.26 -12.73 11.90
CA MET A 79 -3.83 -11.34 12.01
C MET A 79 -3.16 -11.05 13.35
N GLN A 80 -3.80 -11.44 14.46
CA GLN A 80 -3.23 -11.29 15.80
C GLN A 80 -1.94 -12.09 16.00
N THR A 81 -1.79 -13.21 15.29
CA THR A 81 -0.54 -14.01 15.34
C THR A 81 0.64 -13.24 14.73
N MET A 82 0.41 -12.47 13.66
CA MET A 82 1.44 -11.59 13.10
C MET A 82 1.86 -10.52 14.11
N ILE A 83 0.89 -9.84 14.73
CA ILE A 83 1.16 -8.80 15.74
C ILE A 83 1.93 -9.40 16.93
N PHE A 84 1.46 -10.53 17.45
CA PHE A 84 2.13 -11.23 18.54
C PHE A 84 3.58 -11.62 18.18
N ALA A 85 3.80 -12.14 16.96
CA ALA A 85 5.15 -12.50 16.51
C ALA A 85 6.07 -11.26 16.44
N ILE A 86 5.55 -10.12 15.97
CA ILE A 86 6.28 -8.85 15.94
C ILE A 86 6.65 -8.40 17.36
N GLU A 87 5.69 -8.44 18.30
CA GLU A 87 5.96 -8.10 19.70
C GLU A 87 7.04 -8.98 20.32
N GLU A 88 7.00 -10.28 20.06
CA GLU A 88 8.00 -11.22 20.59
C GLU A 88 9.39 -10.99 19.96
N ILE A 89 9.46 -10.63 18.68
CA ILE A 89 10.72 -10.22 18.04
C ILE A 89 11.26 -8.95 18.70
N ASN A 90 10.42 -7.93 18.89
CA ASN A 90 10.81 -6.66 19.53
C ASN A 90 11.25 -6.84 20.99
N ARG A 91 10.72 -7.83 21.71
CA ARG A 91 11.15 -8.19 23.08
C ARG A 91 12.45 -8.99 23.12
N SER A 92 12.82 -9.62 22.01
CA SER A 92 14.02 -10.45 21.94
C SER A 92 15.28 -9.59 21.98
N LYS A 93 16.25 -9.99 22.81
CA LYS A 93 17.59 -9.34 22.84
C LYS A 93 18.54 -9.87 21.77
N THR A 94 18.15 -10.94 21.06
CA THR A 94 19.01 -11.62 20.09
C THR A 94 18.55 -11.44 18.66
N LEU A 95 17.24 -11.26 18.44
CA LEU A 95 16.66 -11.01 17.13
C LEU A 95 16.52 -9.50 16.95
N LEU A 96 17.10 -8.96 15.87
CA LEU A 96 17.04 -7.54 15.51
C LEU A 96 17.39 -6.58 16.68
N PRO A 97 18.56 -6.73 17.33
CA PRO A 97 18.91 -5.88 18.45
C PRO A 97 18.98 -4.40 18.04
N ASN A 98 18.31 -3.54 18.81
CA ASN A 98 18.18 -2.09 18.57
C ASN A 98 17.37 -1.69 17.32
N ILE A 99 16.60 -2.61 16.75
CA ILE A 99 15.68 -2.35 15.64
C ILE A 99 14.29 -2.76 16.08
N SER A 100 13.33 -1.85 15.95
CA SER A 100 11.92 -2.08 16.20
C SER A 100 11.20 -2.45 14.90
N LEU A 101 10.38 -3.49 14.96
CA LEU A 101 9.43 -3.84 13.91
C LEU A 101 8.09 -3.18 14.22
N GLY A 102 7.55 -2.44 13.26
CA GLY A 102 6.16 -1.99 13.22
C GLY A 102 5.34 -2.83 12.25
N TYR A 103 4.07 -2.48 12.10
CA TYR A 103 3.19 -3.12 11.13
C TYR A 103 2.15 -2.16 10.55
N GLU A 104 1.70 -2.50 9.35
CA GLU A 104 0.54 -1.90 8.73
C GLU A 104 -0.33 -3.01 8.13
N ILE A 105 -1.52 -3.21 8.68
CA ILE A 105 -2.36 -4.37 8.39
C ILE A 105 -3.69 -3.90 7.82
N TYR A 106 -4.10 -4.48 6.70
CA TYR A 106 -5.33 -4.18 6.00
C TYR A 106 -6.28 -5.38 5.98
N ASP A 107 -7.57 -5.09 6.08
CA ASP A 107 -8.64 -6.08 5.86
C ASP A 107 -9.08 -6.08 4.38
N ASP A 108 -8.86 -7.20 3.69
CA ASP A 108 -9.30 -7.39 2.30
C ASP A 108 -10.74 -7.85 2.18
N CYS A 109 -11.36 -8.23 3.30
CA CYS A 109 -12.74 -8.69 3.39
C CYS A 109 -13.04 -9.88 2.45
N SER A 110 -12.02 -10.68 2.15
CA SER A 110 -12.04 -11.77 1.16
C SER A 110 -12.35 -11.33 -0.29
N ILE A 111 -12.13 -10.04 -0.60
CA ILE A 111 -12.36 -9.48 -1.94
C ILE A 111 -11.02 -9.14 -2.62
N SER A 112 -10.75 -9.77 -3.76
CA SER A 112 -9.48 -9.60 -4.47
C SER A 112 -9.19 -8.16 -4.93
N ALA A 113 -10.21 -7.37 -5.24
CA ALA A 113 -10.04 -5.95 -5.57
C ALA A 113 -9.58 -5.12 -4.35
N ARG A 114 -10.04 -5.46 -3.14
CA ARG A 114 -9.56 -4.85 -1.90
C ARG A 114 -8.15 -5.32 -1.56
N ALA A 115 -7.81 -6.58 -1.82
CA ALA A 115 -6.44 -7.08 -1.65
C ALA A 115 -5.45 -6.30 -2.53
N ALA A 116 -5.79 -6.05 -3.80
CA ALA A 116 -4.99 -5.19 -4.68
C ALA A 116 -4.91 -3.74 -4.16
N LYS A 117 -6.01 -3.19 -3.65
CA LYS A 117 -6.04 -1.84 -3.05
C LYS A 117 -5.18 -1.74 -1.79
N ALA A 118 -5.22 -2.75 -0.91
CA ALA A 118 -4.39 -2.86 0.29
C ALA A 118 -2.91 -2.96 -0.06
N ALA A 119 -2.57 -3.83 -1.01
CA ALA A 119 -1.23 -3.93 -1.57
C ALA A 119 -0.73 -2.58 -2.10
N LEU A 120 -1.57 -1.86 -2.86
CA LEU A 120 -1.22 -0.53 -3.37
C LEU A 120 -1.06 0.51 -2.24
N ALA A 121 -1.86 0.41 -1.17
CA ALA A 121 -1.71 1.28 -0.01
C ALA A 121 -0.38 1.02 0.71
N LEU A 122 0.00 -0.25 0.91
CA LEU A 122 1.28 -0.63 1.54
C LEU A 122 2.51 -0.18 0.75
N VAL A 123 2.45 -0.12 -0.59
CA VAL A 123 3.58 0.41 -1.39
C VAL A 123 3.61 1.94 -1.42
N ASN A 124 2.49 2.59 -1.15
CA ASN A 124 2.38 4.03 -1.10
C ASN A 124 2.77 4.50 0.31
N GLY A 125 4.01 4.96 0.48
CA GLY A 125 4.51 5.45 1.78
C GLY A 125 3.69 6.58 2.41
N GLU A 126 4.15 7.07 3.56
CA GLU A 126 3.37 7.97 4.42
C GLU A 126 3.09 9.37 3.83
N GLN A 127 3.80 9.82 2.80
CA GLN A 127 3.61 11.16 2.24
C GLN A 127 2.34 11.26 1.41
N GLU A 128 1.48 12.23 1.74
CA GLU A 128 0.23 12.52 1.01
C GLU A 128 0.46 13.24 -0.32
N LEU A 129 1.60 13.92 -0.46
CA LEU A 129 2.00 14.62 -1.67
C LEU A 129 3.49 14.39 -1.89
N ILE A 130 3.85 13.89 -3.07
CA ILE A 130 5.25 13.67 -3.45
C ILE A 130 5.60 14.66 -4.56
N GLU A 131 6.71 15.37 -4.39
CA GLU A 131 7.20 16.32 -5.39
C GLU A 131 7.67 15.60 -6.67
N TYR A 132 7.27 16.13 -7.83
CA TYR A 132 7.80 15.72 -9.14
C TYR A 132 9.25 16.20 -9.30
N PRO A 133 10.15 15.47 -9.99
CA PRO A 133 9.92 14.34 -10.89
C PRO A 133 9.96 12.96 -10.25
N GLU A 134 10.38 12.86 -8.98
CA GLU A 134 10.77 11.56 -8.46
C GLU A 134 9.59 10.71 -8.00
N CYS A 135 8.45 11.29 -7.60
CA CYS A 135 7.19 10.58 -7.27
C CYS A 135 7.38 9.23 -6.54
N LYS A 136 8.45 9.15 -5.73
CA LYS A 136 8.84 7.99 -4.94
C LYS A 136 8.25 8.22 -3.56
N GLY A 137 7.14 7.54 -3.27
CA GLY A 137 6.72 7.39 -1.88
C GLY A 137 7.73 6.49 -1.21
N SER A 138 8.40 6.97 -0.15
CA SER A 138 9.23 6.11 0.68
C SER A 138 8.32 5.24 1.54
N SER A 139 7.84 4.12 1.00
CA SER A 139 7.23 3.09 1.86
C SER A 139 8.34 2.40 2.65
N ASN A 140 8.17 2.35 3.97
CA ASN A 140 9.05 1.62 4.88
C ASN A 140 8.63 0.15 5.02
N VAL A 141 7.69 -0.32 4.19
CA VAL A 141 7.24 -1.72 4.18
C VAL A 141 8.32 -2.61 3.57
N ALA A 142 8.92 -3.45 4.41
CA ALA A 142 10.00 -4.35 3.99
C ALA A 142 9.50 -5.66 3.37
N ALA A 143 8.31 -6.13 3.78
CA ALA A 143 7.68 -7.34 3.27
C ALA A 143 6.18 -7.32 3.58
N ILE A 144 5.40 -8.09 2.82
CA ILE A 144 3.95 -8.23 3.02
C ILE A 144 3.60 -9.67 3.35
N LEU A 145 2.86 -9.89 4.42
CA LEU A 145 2.23 -11.17 4.76
C LEU A 145 0.79 -11.19 4.26
N GLY A 146 0.39 -12.25 3.57
CA GLY A 146 -0.96 -12.41 3.03
C GLY A 146 -0.96 -13.04 1.64
N CYS A 147 -2.10 -13.28 1.00
CA CYS A 147 -3.46 -13.21 1.53
C CYS A 147 -3.98 -14.63 1.85
N GLU A 148 -5.19 -14.74 2.41
CA GLU A 148 -5.81 -16.03 2.72
C GLU A 148 -6.28 -16.78 1.47
N THR A 149 -6.86 -16.09 0.50
CA THR A 149 -7.27 -16.72 -0.77
C THR A 149 -6.17 -16.61 -1.83
N SER A 150 -6.14 -17.57 -2.76
CA SER A 150 -5.21 -17.53 -3.90
C SER A 150 -5.50 -16.37 -4.84
N THR A 151 -6.78 -16.05 -5.06
CA THR A 151 -7.21 -14.93 -5.91
C THR A 151 -6.80 -13.58 -5.34
N SER A 152 -7.01 -13.34 -4.03
CA SER A 152 -6.50 -12.14 -3.35
C SER A 152 -4.97 -12.09 -3.37
N SER A 153 -4.30 -13.21 -3.12
CA SER A 153 -2.83 -13.28 -3.16
C SER A 153 -2.28 -12.92 -4.54
N ILE A 154 -2.86 -13.43 -5.62
CA ILE A 154 -2.47 -13.09 -7.00
C ILE A 154 -2.71 -11.60 -7.29
N ALA A 155 -3.85 -11.06 -6.86
CA ALA A 155 -4.19 -9.66 -7.08
C ALA A 155 -3.22 -8.71 -6.36
N ALA A 156 -2.89 -9.02 -5.10
CA ALA A 156 -1.91 -8.28 -4.31
C ALA A 156 -0.48 -8.45 -4.86
N ALA A 157 -0.03 -9.67 -5.15
CA ALA A 157 1.30 -9.95 -5.67
C ALA A 157 1.58 -9.23 -7.00
N ARG A 158 0.60 -9.23 -7.91
CA ARG A 158 0.69 -8.46 -9.17
C ARG A 158 0.77 -6.95 -8.95
N THR A 159 0.20 -6.45 -7.85
CA THR A 159 0.24 -5.04 -7.50
C THR A 159 1.61 -4.64 -6.94
N VAL A 160 2.17 -5.45 -6.02
CA VAL A 160 3.44 -5.11 -5.36
C VAL A 160 4.69 -5.56 -6.13
N GLY A 161 4.56 -6.48 -7.07
CA GLY A 161 5.68 -7.07 -7.81
C GLY A 161 6.52 -6.05 -8.59
N THR A 162 5.90 -4.99 -9.12
CA THR A 162 6.61 -3.90 -9.81
C THR A 162 7.41 -3.00 -8.88
N PHE A 163 7.16 -3.07 -7.57
CA PHE A 163 7.82 -2.27 -6.54
C PHE A 163 8.93 -3.05 -5.82
N GLY A 164 9.14 -4.32 -6.17
CA GLY A 164 10.19 -5.15 -5.57
C GLY A 164 9.95 -5.53 -4.11
N ILE A 165 8.71 -5.38 -3.61
CA ILE A 165 8.36 -5.74 -2.23
C ILE A 165 8.03 -7.23 -2.16
N PRO A 166 8.76 -8.02 -1.34
CA PRO A 166 8.50 -9.45 -1.21
C PRO A 166 7.16 -9.71 -0.51
N MET A 167 6.43 -10.71 -0.99
CA MET A 167 5.15 -11.13 -0.42
C MET A 167 5.18 -12.61 -0.03
N VAL A 168 4.69 -12.93 1.17
CA VAL A 168 4.64 -14.29 1.72
C VAL A 168 3.18 -14.65 2.06
N SER A 169 2.61 -15.61 1.33
CA SER A 169 1.26 -16.14 1.59
C SER A 169 1.29 -17.45 2.36
N ARG A 170 0.38 -17.61 3.32
CA ARG A 170 0.22 -18.82 4.15
C ARG A 170 -0.35 -20.02 3.38
N LEU A 171 -1.25 -19.78 2.42
CA LEU A 171 -2.00 -20.85 1.72
C LEU A 171 -1.44 -21.19 0.34
N VAL A 172 -0.47 -20.42 -0.13
CA VAL A 172 0.22 -20.73 -1.37
C VAL A 172 1.31 -21.77 -1.07
N LEU A 173 0.92 -23.05 -1.08
CA LEU A 173 1.84 -24.18 -1.26
C LEU A 173 2.38 -24.28 -2.71
N ASP A 174 2.31 -23.20 -3.50
CA ASP A 174 2.89 -23.11 -4.84
C ASP A 174 3.88 -21.93 -4.92
N TYR A 175 5.17 -22.25 -4.95
CA TYR A 175 6.31 -21.38 -5.26
C TYR A 175 6.12 -20.49 -6.53
N ILE A 176 5.24 -19.49 -6.55
CA ILE A 176 4.97 -18.70 -7.77
C ILE A 176 5.45 -17.24 -7.70
N PHE A 177 5.85 -16.68 -6.55
CA PHE A 177 6.24 -15.27 -6.49
C PHE A 177 7.63 -14.97 -5.89
N ALA A 178 8.55 -15.93 -5.97
CA ALA A 178 9.98 -15.71 -5.67
C ALA A 178 10.84 -15.53 -6.94
N THR A 179 10.24 -15.23 -8.10
CA THR A 179 11.01 -14.82 -9.28
C THR A 179 10.86 -13.31 -9.47
N PRO A 180 11.96 -12.56 -9.59
CA PRO A 180 11.88 -11.21 -10.12
C PRO A 180 11.22 -11.34 -11.50
N LEU A 181 10.26 -10.47 -11.80
CA LEU A 181 9.90 -10.21 -13.19
C LEU A 181 11.16 -9.64 -13.84
N GLU A 182 11.99 -10.51 -14.43
CA GLU A 182 13.03 -10.08 -15.34
C GLU A 182 12.35 -9.35 -16.51
N SER A 183 12.97 -8.21 -16.83
CA SER A 183 12.61 -7.16 -17.79
C SER A 183 12.15 -7.62 -19.16
#